data_AF-A0A6N2N478-F1
#
_entry.id   AF-A0A6N2N478-F1
#
_cell.length_a   1.000
_cell.length_b   1.000
_cell.length_c   1.000
_cell.angle_alpha   90.00
_cell.angle_beta   90.00
_cell.angle_gamma   90.00
#
_symmetry.space_group_name_H-M   'P 1'
#
loop_
_entity.id
_entity.type
_entity.pdbx_description
1 polymer ?
#
loop_
_entity_poly.entity_id
_entity_poly.type
_entity_poly.pdbx_seq_one_letter_code
_entity_poly.pdbx_strand_id
1 'polypeptide(L)'
;MVLMKLDLRQESGRHSEALDAITKYLDMGSYSEWDEEKKLEFLTRELKSKRPLVPPTIQVAPDVKEVLDTFRVAAELGSDSLGAYVISMASNASDVLAVELLQKDARLAVSGELGRPCPGGTLRVVPLFETVKDLRGAGSVIRKLLSIDWYSEHIVKNHNGHQEVMVGYSDSGKDAGRFTAAWELYKAQEDVAAACKEHKVKVTLFHGRGGSIGRGGGPTYLAIQSQPPGSVMVN
;
A
#
# COMPACT_ATOMS: atom_id res chain seq x y z
N MET A 1 12.01 -9.87 20.07
CA MET A 1 13.15 -9.34 19.28
C MET A 1 13.22 -10.16 18.02
N VAL A 2 13.09 -9.54 16.85
CA VAL A 2 13.20 -10.21 15.54
C VAL A 2 14.54 -9.85 14.91
N LEU A 3 15.14 -10.78 14.15
CA LEU A 3 16.41 -10.54 13.46
C LEU A 3 16.24 -9.49 12.34
N MET A 4 15.18 -9.64 11.56
CA MET A 4 14.75 -8.72 10.50
C MET A 4 13.22 -8.64 10.51
N LYS A 5 12.69 -7.49 10.12
CA LYS A 5 11.25 -7.35 9.87
C LYS A 5 10.90 -8.01 8.54
N LEU A 6 9.75 -8.67 8.49
CA LEU A 6 9.21 -9.26 7.26
C LEU A 6 8.21 -8.31 6.61
N ASP A 7 8.40 -8.01 5.33
CA ASP A 7 7.41 -7.31 4.53
C ASP A 7 6.41 -8.32 3.97
N LEU A 8 5.12 -7.97 4.00
CA LEU A 8 4.06 -8.74 3.36
C LEU A 8 3.82 -8.18 1.96
N ARG A 9 3.45 -9.04 1.00
CA ARG A 9 3.14 -8.63 -0.36
C ARG A 9 1.96 -9.42 -0.91
N GLN A 10 0.98 -8.73 -1.48
CA GLN A 10 -0.17 -9.32 -2.17
C GLN A 10 -0.62 -8.40 -3.32
N GLU A 11 -1.33 -8.91 -4.32
CA GLU A 11 -1.86 -8.09 -5.42
C GLU A 11 -3.19 -7.39 -5.06
N SER A 12 -3.40 -6.19 -5.63
CA SER A 12 -4.58 -5.34 -5.44
C SER A 12 -5.92 -6.04 -5.73
N GLY A 13 -5.94 -6.93 -6.73
CA GLY A 13 -7.12 -7.70 -7.12
C GLY A 13 -7.67 -8.55 -5.98
N ARG A 14 -6.79 -9.18 -5.19
CA ARG A 14 -7.17 -10.04 -4.05
C ARG A 14 -7.82 -9.24 -2.93
N HIS A 15 -7.38 -8.00 -2.69
CA HIS A 15 -8.03 -7.11 -1.73
C HIS A 15 -9.41 -6.69 -2.20
N SER A 16 -9.55 -6.41 -3.51
CA SER A 16 -10.84 -6.08 -4.12
C SER A 16 -11.82 -7.25 -4.05
N GLU A 17 -11.38 -8.48 -4.33
CA GLU A 17 -12.19 -9.70 -4.18
C GLU A 17 -12.64 -9.92 -2.73
N ALA A 18 -11.76 -9.69 -1.76
CA ALA A 18 -12.10 -9.80 -0.35
C ALA A 18 -13.16 -8.77 0.06
N LEU A 19 -12.99 -7.50 -0.32
CA LEU A 19 -13.98 -6.47 -0.06
C LEU A 19 -15.31 -6.75 -0.76
N ASP A 20 -15.28 -7.26 -1.99
CA ASP A 20 -16.49 -7.63 -2.74
C ASP A 20 -17.28 -8.75 -2.06
N ALA A 21 -16.60 -9.77 -1.55
CA ALA A 21 -17.22 -10.84 -0.76
C ALA A 21 -17.86 -10.30 0.52
N ILE A 22 -17.17 -9.38 1.22
CA ILE A 22 -17.68 -8.73 2.43
C ILE A 22 -18.92 -7.87 2.13
N THR A 23 -18.85 -7.01 1.11
CA THR A 23 -19.98 -6.11 0.79
C THR A 23 -21.19 -6.88 0.30
N LYS A 24 -21.00 -7.98 -0.46
CA LYS A 24 -22.09 -8.87 -0.87
C LYS A 24 -22.72 -9.59 0.32
N TYR A 25 -21.92 -10.13 1.23
CA TYR A 25 -22.43 -10.81 2.43
C TYR A 25 -23.26 -9.87 3.32
N LEU A 26 -22.89 -8.59 3.38
CA LEU A 26 -23.55 -7.58 4.20
C LEU A 26 -24.71 -6.85 3.48
N ASP A 27 -25.13 -7.31 2.30
CA ASP A 27 -26.16 -6.66 1.46
C ASP A 27 -25.86 -5.19 1.15
N MET A 28 -24.58 -4.83 1.02
CA MET A 28 -24.13 -3.47 0.70
C MET A 28 -23.90 -3.25 -0.80
N GLY A 29 -23.95 -4.32 -1.60
CA GLY A 29 -23.70 -4.34 -3.04
C GLY A 29 -22.36 -5.00 -3.42
N SER A 30 -21.96 -4.86 -4.68
CA SER A 30 -20.74 -5.45 -5.26
C SER A 30 -19.63 -4.41 -5.36
N TYR A 31 -18.64 -4.44 -4.46
CA TYR A 31 -17.50 -3.51 -4.45
C TYR A 31 -16.78 -3.45 -5.81
N SER A 32 -16.68 -4.59 -6.49
CA SER A 32 -16.05 -4.72 -7.80
C SER A 32 -16.73 -3.92 -8.92
N GLU A 33 -18.03 -3.65 -8.79
CA GLU A 33 -18.84 -2.92 -9.77
C GLU A 33 -18.86 -1.41 -9.52
N TRP A 34 -18.27 -0.95 -8.42
CA TRP A 34 -18.24 0.46 -8.06
C TRP A 34 -17.14 1.20 -8.82
N ASP A 35 -17.43 2.45 -9.18
CA ASP A 35 -16.41 3.39 -9.63
C ASP A 35 -15.48 3.78 -8.47
N GLU A 36 -14.38 4.45 -8.81
CA GLU A 36 -13.35 4.81 -7.83
C GLU A 36 -13.90 5.75 -6.75
N GLU A 37 -14.73 6.71 -7.12
CA GLU A 37 -15.36 7.66 -6.19
C GLU A 37 -16.20 6.94 -5.13
N LYS A 38 -17.07 6.00 -5.55
CA LYS A 38 -17.90 5.23 -4.63
C LYS A 38 -17.07 4.29 -3.76
N LYS A 39 -16.00 3.70 -4.29
CA LYS A 39 -15.04 2.92 -3.49
C LYS A 39 -14.40 3.78 -2.41
N LEU A 40 -13.89 4.96 -2.76
CA LEU A 40 -13.26 5.89 -1.82
C LEU A 40 -14.23 6.37 -0.74
N GLU A 41 -15.49 6.65 -1.10
CA GLU A 41 -16.53 7.03 -0.14
C GLU A 41 -16.79 5.91 0.87
N PHE A 42 -17.04 4.70 0.38
CA PHE A 42 -17.25 3.52 1.23
C PHE A 42 -16.06 3.26 2.16
N LEU A 43 -14.84 3.19 1.61
CA LEU A 43 -13.63 2.91 2.37
C LEU A 43 -13.42 3.97 3.44
N THR A 44 -13.52 5.26 3.09
CA THR A 44 -13.32 6.36 4.05
C THR A 44 -14.36 6.32 5.17
N ARG A 45 -15.62 5.98 4.85
CA ARG A 45 -16.68 5.84 5.85
C ARG A 45 -16.39 4.70 6.83
N GLU A 46 -16.07 3.51 6.33
CA GLU A 46 -15.77 2.35 7.18
C GLU A 46 -14.45 2.53 7.95
N LEU A 47 -13.46 3.23 7.38
CA LEU A 47 -12.21 3.61 8.05
C LEU A 47 -12.42 4.59 9.22
N LYS A 48 -13.44 5.46 9.16
CA LYS A 48 -13.85 6.32 10.29
C LYS A 48 -14.70 5.60 11.35
N SER A 49 -15.35 4.49 10.97
CA SER A 49 -16.21 3.71 11.87
C SER A 49 -15.42 3.09 13.04
N LYS A 50 -16.07 2.80 14.17
CA LYS A 50 -15.45 2.09 15.30
C LYS A 50 -15.85 0.61 15.37
N ARG A 51 -16.85 0.20 14.60
CA ARG A 51 -17.33 -1.19 14.57
C ARG A 51 -16.43 -2.03 13.63
N PRO A 52 -16.21 -3.31 13.93
CA PRO A 52 -15.72 -4.27 12.95
C PRO A 52 -16.70 -4.37 11.76
N LEU A 53 -16.13 -4.45 10.56
CA LEU A 53 -16.82 -4.66 9.30
C LEU A 53 -17.01 -6.15 9.00
N VAL A 54 -15.98 -6.99 9.18
CA VAL A 54 -16.05 -8.41 8.78
C VAL A 54 -16.75 -9.24 9.86
N PRO A 55 -17.86 -9.91 9.54
CA PRO A 55 -18.54 -10.80 10.48
C PRO A 55 -17.66 -12.04 10.78
N PRO A 56 -17.48 -12.44 12.05
CA PRO A 56 -16.68 -13.62 12.40
C PRO A 56 -17.18 -14.94 11.79
N THR A 57 -18.45 -14.99 11.41
CA THR A 57 -19.13 -16.16 10.83
C THR A 57 -19.16 -16.16 9.31
N ILE A 58 -18.56 -15.17 8.64
CA ILE A 58 -18.58 -15.06 7.18
C ILE A 58 -18.00 -16.32 6.53
N GLN A 59 -18.71 -16.86 5.55
CA GLN A 59 -18.23 -17.98 4.73
C GLN A 59 -17.83 -17.42 3.37
N VAL A 60 -16.56 -17.56 3.02
CA VAL A 60 -15.96 -17.01 1.79
C VAL A 60 -15.16 -18.08 1.07
N ALA A 61 -14.85 -17.84 -0.20
CA ALA A 61 -13.98 -18.71 -0.99
C ALA A 61 -12.60 -18.85 -0.32
N PRO A 62 -11.88 -19.98 -0.51
CA PRO A 62 -10.57 -20.22 0.12
C PRO A 62 -9.56 -19.10 -0.12
N ASP A 63 -9.62 -18.52 -1.31
CA ASP A 63 -8.76 -17.43 -1.75
C ASP A 63 -8.99 -16.12 -1.00
N VAL A 64 -10.24 -15.75 -0.76
CA VAL A 64 -10.59 -14.60 0.09
C VAL A 64 -10.25 -14.89 1.54
N LYS A 65 -10.48 -16.14 2.00
CA LYS A 65 -10.14 -16.54 3.36
C LYS A 65 -8.65 -16.36 3.65
N GLU A 66 -7.78 -16.73 2.70
CA GLU A 66 -6.33 -16.55 2.84
C GLU A 66 -5.97 -15.07 3.09
N VAL A 67 -6.55 -14.14 2.32
CA VAL A 67 -6.33 -12.70 2.51
C VAL A 67 -6.72 -12.25 3.92
N LEU A 68 -7.92 -12.65 4.39
CA LEU A 68 -8.42 -12.30 5.71
C LEU A 68 -7.56 -12.91 6.83
N ASP A 69 -7.18 -14.18 6.70
CA ASP A 69 -6.31 -14.88 7.64
C ASP A 69 -4.93 -14.20 7.71
N THR A 70 -4.38 -13.78 6.58
CA THR A 70 -3.10 -13.07 6.53
C THR A 70 -3.16 -11.74 7.30
N PHE A 71 -4.23 -10.95 7.15
CA PHE A 71 -4.40 -9.73 7.95
C PHE A 71 -4.60 -10.02 9.44
N ARG A 72 -5.27 -11.12 9.78
CA ARG A 72 -5.41 -11.56 11.16
C ARG A 72 -4.06 -11.92 11.79
N VAL A 73 -3.23 -12.71 11.10
CA VAL A 73 -1.87 -13.03 11.54
C VAL A 73 -1.03 -11.74 11.65
N ALA A 74 -1.16 -10.82 10.70
CA ALA A 74 -0.46 -9.54 10.76
C ALA A 74 -0.87 -8.70 11.99
N ALA A 75 -2.15 -8.73 12.37
CA ALA A 75 -2.65 -8.06 13.58
C ALA A 75 -2.09 -8.69 14.87
N GLU A 76 -1.97 -10.01 14.92
CA GLU A 76 -1.41 -10.75 16.06
C GLU A 76 0.10 -10.50 16.24
N LEU A 77 0.86 -10.37 15.14
CA LEU A 77 2.31 -10.15 15.16
C LEU A 77 2.71 -8.68 15.33
N GLY A 78 1.96 -7.78 14.70
CA GLY A 78 2.18 -6.33 14.75
C GLY A 78 3.44 -5.82 14.03
N SER A 79 3.57 -4.50 13.99
CA SER A 79 4.67 -3.77 13.31
C SER A 79 6.06 -3.97 13.94
N ASP A 80 6.15 -4.65 15.08
CA ASP A 80 7.44 -4.97 15.71
C ASP A 80 8.13 -6.14 14.98
N SER A 81 7.33 -7.06 14.44
CA SER A 81 7.79 -8.22 13.66
C SER A 81 7.70 -7.99 12.16
N LEU A 82 6.78 -7.13 11.73
CA LEU A 82 6.45 -6.89 10.33
C LEU A 82 6.84 -5.47 9.89
N GLY A 83 7.24 -5.32 8.63
CA GLY A 83 7.66 -4.06 8.04
C GLY A 83 6.53 -3.36 7.27
N ALA A 84 6.63 -3.41 5.95
CA ALA A 84 5.64 -2.88 5.01
C ALA A 84 4.61 -3.95 4.60
N TYR A 85 3.43 -3.49 4.18
CA TYR A 85 2.49 -4.25 3.38
C TYR A 85 2.53 -3.71 1.95
N VAL A 86 3.14 -4.45 1.03
CA VAL A 86 3.32 -4.07 -0.38
C VAL A 86 2.12 -4.54 -1.21
N ILE A 87 1.53 -3.62 -1.97
CA ILE A 87 0.41 -3.88 -2.89
C ILE A 87 0.95 -3.98 -4.31
N SER A 88 1.04 -5.19 -4.84
CA SER A 88 1.41 -5.42 -6.25
C SER A 88 0.27 -4.99 -7.17
N MET A 89 0.60 -4.59 -8.39
CA MET A 89 -0.39 -4.12 -9.38
C MET A 89 -1.29 -2.99 -8.81
N ALA A 90 -0.72 -2.09 -8.01
CA ALA A 90 -1.44 -0.93 -7.50
C ALA A 90 -1.68 0.08 -8.64
N SER A 91 -2.90 0.61 -8.73
CA SER A 91 -3.32 1.49 -9.82
C SER A 91 -4.20 2.66 -9.36
N ASN A 92 -4.87 2.55 -8.21
CA ASN A 92 -5.80 3.55 -7.69
C ASN A 92 -5.58 3.85 -6.20
N ALA A 93 -6.16 4.94 -5.70
CA ALA A 93 -6.08 5.28 -4.28
C ALA A 93 -6.90 4.31 -3.42
N SER A 94 -7.99 3.76 -3.96
CA SER A 94 -8.78 2.72 -3.30
C SER A 94 -8.00 1.43 -3.02
N ASP A 95 -6.99 1.10 -3.82
CA ASP A 95 -6.12 -0.08 -3.57
C ASP A 95 -5.40 0.06 -2.22
N VAL A 96 -4.89 1.25 -1.91
CA VAL A 96 -4.23 1.54 -0.63
C VAL A 96 -5.23 1.55 0.52
N LEU A 97 -6.36 2.26 0.37
CA LEU A 97 -7.38 2.33 1.41
C LEU A 97 -8.06 0.99 1.70
N ALA A 98 -8.14 0.09 0.71
CA ALA A 98 -8.64 -1.27 0.90
C ALA A 98 -7.76 -2.04 1.89
N VAL A 99 -6.44 -1.97 1.75
CA VAL A 99 -5.50 -2.59 2.68
C VAL A 99 -5.55 -1.93 4.05
N GLU A 100 -5.65 -0.59 4.13
CA GLU A 100 -5.83 0.09 5.41
C GLU A 100 -7.09 -0.39 6.15
N LEU A 101 -8.19 -0.59 5.41
CA LEU A 101 -9.45 -1.06 5.99
C LEU A 101 -9.33 -2.51 6.48
N LEU A 102 -8.76 -3.41 5.69
CA LEU A 102 -8.57 -4.80 6.06
C LEU A 102 -7.62 -4.94 7.27
N GLN A 103 -6.53 -4.16 7.31
CA GLN A 103 -5.64 -4.11 8.48
C GLN A 103 -6.37 -3.64 9.74
N LYS A 104 -7.12 -2.53 9.63
CA LYS A 104 -7.87 -1.98 10.76
C LYS A 104 -8.90 -2.99 11.27
N ASP A 105 -9.65 -3.60 10.38
CA ASP A 105 -10.71 -4.55 10.72
C ASP A 105 -10.15 -5.78 11.46
N ALA A 106 -9.10 -6.40 10.90
CA ALA A 106 -8.44 -7.54 11.54
C ALA A 106 -7.90 -7.18 12.94
N ARG A 107 -7.34 -5.97 13.10
CA ARG A 107 -6.86 -5.49 14.41
C ARG A 107 -7.98 -5.26 15.41
N LEU A 108 -9.16 -4.79 14.97
CA LEU A 108 -10.34 -4.67 15.83
C LEU A 108 -10.85 -6.05 16.26
N ALA A 109 -10.94 -7.01 15.33
CA ALA A 109 -11.37 -8.37 15.62
C ALA A 109 -10.43 -9.06 16.63
N VAL A 110 -9.13 -9.09 16.33
CA VAL A 110 -8.12 -9.71 17.21
C VAL A 110 -8.07 -9.03 18.58
N SER A 111 -8.14 -7.70 18.63
CA SER A 111 -8.14 -6.98 19.90
C SER A 111 -9.38 -7.29 20.75
N GLY A 112 -10.55 -7.40 20.12
CA GLY A 112 -11.80 -7.77 20.78
C GLY A 112 -11.77 -9.18 21.36
N GLU A 113 -11.21 -10.14 20.62
CA GLU A 113 -11.08 -11.53 21.06
C GLU A 113 -10.06 -11.71 22.19
N LEU A 114 -8.91 -11.01 22.10
CA LEU A 114 -7.86 -11.08 23.12
C LEU A 114 -8.16 -10.22 24.36
N GLY A 115 -9.15 -9.33 24.30
CA GLY A 115 -9.47 -8.38 25.38
C GLY A 115 -8.35 -7.37 25.67
N ARG A 116 -7.43 -7.16 24.72
CA ARG A 116 -6.29 -6.24 24.84
C ARG A 116 -5.88 -5.68 23.47
N PRO A 117 -5.15 -4.55 23.40
CA PRO A 117 -4.66 -4.02 22.13
C PRO A 117 -3.73 -5.01 21.41
N CYS A 118 -3.81 -5.03 20.07
CA CYS A 118 -2.82 -5.72 19.24
C CYS A 118 -1.42 -5.11 19.44
N PRO A 119 -0.34 -5.90 19.36
CA PRO A 119 1.01 -5.37 19.43
C PRO A 119 1.33 -4.43 18.27
N GLY A 120 2.23 -3.47 18.50
CA GLY A 120 2.65 -2.48 17.52
C GLY A 120 1.52 -1.64 16.93
N GLY A 121 1.82 -0.95 15.82
CA GLY A 121 0.87 -0.20 15.01
C GLY A 121 0.39 -0.97 13.77
N THR A 122 -0.31 -0.27 12.88
CA THR A 122 -0.56 -0.73 11.51
C THR A 122 0.75 -0.84 10.73
N LEU A 123 0.80 -1.69 9.72
CA LEU A 123 1.93 -1.77 8.80
C LEU A 123 1.86 -0.60 7.82
N ARG A 124 3.03 -0.13 7.37
CA ARG A 124 3.09 0.89 6.31
C ARG A 124 2.57 0.27 5.02
N VAL A 125 1.52 0.85 4.43
CA VAL A 125 0.98 0.38 3.15
C VAL A 125 1.75 1.02 2.00
N VAL A 126 2.31 0.17 1.14
CA VAL A 126 3.24 0.57 0.08
C VAL A 126 2.66 0.18 -1.29
N PRO A 127 2.10 1.12 -2.08
CA PRO A 127 1.71 0.82 -3.44
C PRO A 127 2.95 0.54 -4.29
N LEU A 128 2.91 -0.55 -5.06
CA LEU A 128 3.94 -0.92 -6.02
C LEU A 128 3.42 -0.68 -7.44
N PHE A 129 3.99 0.33 -8.10
CA PHE A 129 3.67 0.69 -9.48
C PHE A 129 4.61 -0.07 -10.44
N GLU A 130 4.03 -0.97 -11.25
CA GLU A 130 4.79 -1.97 -12.04
C GLU A 130 4.58 -1.85 -13.55
N THR A 131 3.49 -1.26 -14.04
CA THR A 131 3.25 -1.04 -15.47
C THR A 131 3.59 0.40 -15.88
N VAL A 132 3.84 0.65 -17.16
CA VAL A 132 4.07 2.02 -17.65
C VAL A 132 2.86 2.91 -17.43
N LYS A 133 1.64 2.37 -17.55
CA LYS A 133 0.41 3.11 -17.27
C LYS A 133 0.37 3.55 -15.81
N ASP A 134 0.70 2.64 -14.89
CA ASP A 134 0.63 2.92 -13.46
C ASP A 134 1.76 3.87 -13.02
N LEU A 135 2.96 3.73 -13.59
CA LEU A 135 4.07 4.67 -13.35
C LEU A 135 3.69 6.10 -13.77
N ARG A 136 3.02 6.27 -14.91
CA ARG A 136 2.52 7.58 -15.35
C ARG A 136 1.41 8.13 -14.45
N GLY A 137 0.63 7.25 -13.82
CA GLY A 137 -0.45 7.60 -12.90
C GLY A 137 -0.01 7.79 -11.45
N ALA A 138 1.20 7.35 -11.08
CA ALA A 138 1.66 7.22 -9.70
C ALA A 138 1.53 8.53 -8.90
N GLY A 139 2.02 9.65 -9.44
CA GLY A 139 1.92 10.95 -8.76
C GLY A 139 0.46 11.39 -8.54
N SER A 140 -0.41 11.17 -9.53
CA SER A 140 -1.85 11.46 -9.41
C SER A 140 -2.53 10.61 -8.33
N VAL A 141 -2.23 9.31 -8.28
CA VAL A 141 -2.75 8.40 -7.25
C VAL A 141 -2.31 8.85 -5.86
N ILE A 142 -1.03 9.20 -5.68
CA ILE A 142 -0.52 9.68 -4.39
C ILE A 142 -1.15 11.03 -4.00
N ARG A 143 -1.32 11.99 -4.92
CA ARG A 143 -2.04 13.25 -4.63
C ARG A 143 -3.46 12.99 -4.18
N LYS A 144 -4.20 12.14 -4.92
CA LYS A 144 -5.58 11.78 -4.58
C LYS A 144 -5.64 11.16 -3.19
N LEU A 145 -4.78 10.20 -2.90
CA LEU A 145 -4.69 9.54 -1.60
C LEU A 145 -4.38 10.52 -0.46
N LEU A 146 -3.37 11.39 -0.63
CA LEU A 146 -2.97 12.39 0.37
C LEU A 146 -3.97 13.54 0.53
N SER A 147 -4.87 13.75 -0.44
CA SER A 147 -6.00 14.69 -0.32
C SER A 147 -7.17 14.17 0.53
N ILE A 148 -7.16 12.89 0.91
CA ILE A 148 -8.20 12.31 1.77
C ILE A 148 -7.81 12.58 3.22
N ASP A 149 -8.61 13.40 3.92
CA ASP A 149 -8.32 13.83 5.30
C ASP A 149 -7.98 12.66 6.23
N TRP A 150 -8.77 11.58 6.15
CA TRP A 150 -8.53 10.40 6.99
C TRP A 150 -7.14 9.80 6.76
N TYR A 151 -6.69 9.72 5.50
CA TYR A 151 -5.40 9.13 5.17
C TYR A 151 -4.24 10.03 5.59
N SER A 152 -4.37 11.34 5.33
CA SER A 152 -3.38 12.35 5.77
C SER A 152 -3.18 12.33 7.29
N GLU A 153 -4.28 12.30 8.06
CA GLU A 153 -4.23 12.16 9.51
C GLU A 153 -3.64 10.81 9.95
N HIS A 154 -4.02 9.72 9.26
CA HIS A 154 -3.53 8.38 9.53
C HIS A 154 -2.00 8.30 9.40
N ILE A 155 -1.43 8.75 8.29
CA ILE A 155 0.03 8.67 8.08
C ILE A 155 0.80 9.58 9.03
N VAL A 156 0.26 10.74 9.41
CA VAL A 156 0.88 11.61 10.42
C VAL A 156 0.91 10.93 11.78
N LYS A 157 -0.22 10.35 12.18
CA LYS A 157 -0.39 9.73 13.49
C LYS A 157 0.37 8.42 13.64
N ASN A 158 0.33 7.55 12.63
CA ASN A 158 0.82 6.17 12.73
C ASN A 158 2.18 5.98 12.05
N HIS A 159 2.57 6.86 11.14
CA HIS A 159 3.76 6.73 10.30
C HIS A 159 4.60 8.01 10.24
N ASN A 160 4.41 8.93 11.19
CA ASN A 160 5.21 10.16 11.34
C ASN A 160 5.23 11.05 10.08
N GLY A 161 4.13 11.05 9.31
CA GLY A 161 3.98 11.83 8.09
C GLY A 161 4.87 11.31 6.96
N HIS A 162 5.05 9.99 6.90
CA HIS A 162 5.91 9.30 5.94
C HIS A 162 5.08 8.39 5.02
N GLN A 163 5.17 8.61 3.71
CA GLN A 163 4.67 7.73 2.67
C GLN A 163 5.82 6.92 2.04
N GLU A 164 5.67 5.62 1.94
CA GLU A 164 6.59 4.76 1.20
C GLU A 164 5.92 4.30 -0.09
N VAL A 165 6.64 4.35 -1.22
CA VAL A 165 6.15 3.96 -2.55
C VAL A 165 7.17 3.05 -3.19
N MET A 166 6.74 1.90 -3.72
CA MET A 166 7.63 0.97 -4.39
C MET A 166 7.57 1.13 -5.91
N VAL A 167 8.73 1.06 -6.55
CA VAL A 167 8.85 1.15 -8.02
C VAL A 167 9.47 -0.12 -8.61
N GLY A 168 8.76 -0.74 -9.56
CA GLY A 168 9.16 -2.01 -10.18
C GLY A 168 9.96 -1.83 -11.47
N TYR A 169 11.24 -2.23 -11.49
CA TYR A 169 12.08 -2.08 -12.69
C TYR A 169 11.87 -3.20 -13.72
N SER A 170 11.91 -4.45 -13.26
CA SER A 170 11.85 -5.61 -14.14
C SER A 170 10.50 -5.76 -14.83
N ASP A 171 9.40 -5.52 -14.12
CA ASP A 171 8.06 -5.73 -14.65
C ASP A 171 7.68 -4.62 -15.65
N SER A 172 8.03 -3.36 -15.38
CA SER A 172 7.89 -2.28 -16.38
C SER A 172 8.78 -2.51 -17.61
N GLY A 173 9.94 -3.14 -17.42
CA GLY A 173 10.84 -3.52 -18.51
C GLY A 173 10.25 -4.61 -19.42
N LYS A 174 9.46 -5.54 -18.87
CA LYS A 174 8.72 -6.55 -19.65
C LYS A 174 7.55 -5.92 -20.41
N ASP A 175 6.91 -4.91 -19.84
CA ASP A 175 5.76 -4.20 -20.40
C ASP A 175 6.12 -3.38 -21.65
N ALA A 176 7.12 -2.49 -21.56
CA ALA A 176 7.40 -1.50 -22.63
C ALA A 176 8.87 -1.45 -23.10
N GLY A 177 9.69 -2.41 -22.67
CA GLY A 177 11.13 -2.41 -22.94
C GLY A 177 11.93 -1.52 -21.97
N ARG A 178 13.21 -1.85 -21.79
CA ARG A 178 14.04 -1.31 -20.70
C ARG A 178 14.27 0.20 -20.76
N PHE A 179 14.41 0.79 -21.95
CA PHE A 179 14.65 2.22 -22.11
C PHE A 179 13.43 3.04 -21.69
N THR A 180 12.26 2.71 -22.26
CA THR A 180 10.98 3.33 -21.92
C THR A 180 10.69 3.18 -20.42
N ALA A 181 10.84 1.98 -19.88
CA ALA A 181 10.64 1.72 -18.46
C ALA A 181 11.55 2.59 -17.58
N ALA A 182 12.85 2.70 -17.90
CA ALA A 182 13.78 3.51 -17.13
C ALA A 182 13.41 5.00 -17.15
N TRP A 183 12.97 5.53 -18.30
CA TRP A 183 12.54 6.92 -18.40
C TRP A 183 11.23 7.20 -17.66
N GLU A 184 10.24 6.31 -17.78
CA GLU A 184 8.98 6.44 -17.06
C GLU A 184 9.16 6.29 -15.55
N LEU A 185 10.07 5.42 -15.10
CA LEU A 185 10.47 5.31 -13.69
C LEU A 185 11.11 6.59 -13.16
N TYR A 186 11.95 7.26 -13.96
CA TYR A 186 12.56 8.52 -13.55
C TYR A 186 11.47 9.60 -13.33
N LYS A 187 10.58 9.79 -14.31
CA LYS A 187 9.47 10.76 -14.23
C LYS A 187 8.50 10.44 -13.09
N ALA A 188 8.16 9.15 -12.90
CA ALA A 188 7.27 8.72 -11.83
C ALA A 188 7.83 9.07 -10.45
N GLN A 189 9.13 8.88 -10.23
CA GLN A 189 9.78 9.23 -8.98
C GLN A 189 9.80 10.75 -8.72
N GLU A 190 10.04 11.56 -9.76
CA GLU A 190 9.90 13.02 -9.64
C GLU A 190 8.48 13.44 -9.25
N ASP A 191 7.47 12.87 -9.93
CA ASP A 191 6.09 13.25 -9.70
C ASP A 191 5.54 12.77 -8.34
N VAL A 192 5.94 11.56 -7.91
CA VAL A 192 5.63 11.06 -6.55
C VAL A 192 6.31 11.92 -5.48
N ALA A 193 7.58 12.30 -5.67
CA ALA A 193 8.27 13.19 -4.74
C ALA A 193 7.62 14.57 -4.68
N ALA A 194 7.20 15.12 -5.82
CA ALA A 194 6.47 16.37 -5.90
C ALA A 194 5.11 16.28 -5.18
N ALA A 195 4.33 15.21 -5.43
CA ALA A 195 3.06 14.95 -4.77
C ALA A 195 3.20 14.93 -3.24
N CYS A 196 4.18 14.19 -2.71
CA CYS A 196 4.43 14.16 -1.26
C CYS A 196 4.86 15.54 -0.72
N LYS A 197 5.72 16.26 -1.46
CA LYS A 197 6.17 17.61 -1.07
C LYS A 197 5.03 18.62 -0.95
N GLU A 198 4.08 18.60 -1.89
CA GLU A 198 2.89 19.48 -1.86
C GLU A 198 2.04 19.28 -0.60
N HIS A 199 1.94 18.03 -0.15
CA HIS A 199 1.21 17.66 1.07
C HIS A 199 2.08 17.68 2.34
N LYS A 200 3.35 18.12 2.26
CA LYS A 200 4.32 18.14 3.38
C LYS A 200 4.56 16.75 4.00
N VAL A 201 4.49 15.71 3.18
CA VAL A 201 4.74 14.32 3.55
C VAL A 201 6.16 13.93 3.12
N LYS A 202 6.88 13.20 3.98
CA LYS A 202 8.17 12.62 3.62
C LYS A 202 7.95 11.38 2.75
N VAL A 203 8.74 11.23 1.70
CA VAL A 203 8.68 10.04 0.83
C VAL A 203 9.89 9.15 1.01
N THR A 204 9.68 7.84 1.00
CA THR A 204 10.73 6.84 0.70
C THR A 204 10.35 6.08 -0.55
N LEU A 205 11.27 6.05 -1.51
CA LEU A 205 11.15 5.23 -2.69
C LEU A 205 11.79 3.86 -2.42
N PHE A 206 10.97 2.82 -2.42
CA PHE A 206 11.40 1.44 -2.29
C PHE A 206 11.70 0.89 -3.69
N HIS A 207 12.99 0.72 -3.99
CA HIS A 207 13.44 0.22 -5.27
C HIS A 207 13.32 -1.31 -5.35
N GLY A 208 12.48 -1.81 -6.26
CA GLY A 208 12.37 -3.24 -6.57
C GLY A 208 13.61 -3.80 -7.28
N ARG A 209 13.60 -5.11 -7.54
CA ARG A 209 14.70 -5.80 -8.23
C ARG A 209 14.80 -5.35 -9.71
N GLY A 210 16.02 -5.42 -10.26
CA GLY A 210 16.26 -5.29 -11.71
C GLY A 210 16.77 -3.92 -12.17
N GLY A 211 16.73 -2.92 -11.30
CA GLY A 211 17.31 -1.59 -11.54
C GLY A 211 18.84 -1.58 -11.48
N SER A 212 19.45 -0.47 -11.92
CA SER A 212 20.90 -0.23 -11.79
C SER A 212 21.35 -0.22 -10.32
N ILE A 213 20.48 0.23 -9.40
CA ILE A 213 20.70 0.27 -7.95
C ILE A 213 21.03 -1.11 -7.37
N GLY A 214 20.34 -2.15 -7.85
CA GLY A 214 20.47 -3.52 -7.35
C GLY A 214 21.72 -4.28 -7.82
N ARG A 215 22.69 -3.62 -8.49
CA ARG A 215 23.88 -4.27 -9.03
C ARG A 215 25.00 -4.51 -8.01
N GLY A 216 24.97 -3.83 -6.87
CA GLY A 216 26.00 -3.93 -5.82
C GLY A 216 27.35 -3.32 -6.23
N GLY A 217 28.21 -3.04 -5.25
CA GLY A 217 29.55 -2.48 -5.46
C GLY A 217 29.56 -1.04 -5.97
N GLY A 218 30.66 -0.62 -6.61
CA GLY A 218 30.89 0.76 -7.09
C GLY A 218 29.78 1.37 -7.99
N PRO A 219 29.18 0.62 -8.93
CA PRO A 219 28.10 1.13 -9.79
C PRO A 219 26.84 1.57 -9.03
N THR A 220 26.60 1.05 -7.82
CA THR A 220 25.45 1.45 -6.99
C THR A 220 25.62 2.88 -6.48
N TYR A 221 26.84 3.35 -6.20
CA TYR A 221 27.08 4.73 -5.74
C TYR A 221 26.60 5.76 -6.78
N LEU A 222 27.05 5.60 -8.03
CA LEU A 222 26.62 6.46 -9.14
C LEU A 222 25.12 6.30 -9.44
N ALA A 223 24.58 5.08 -9.33
CA ALA A 223 23.15 4.85 -9.53
C ALA A 223 22.27 5.55 -8.48
N ILE A 224 22.74 5.66 -7.24
CA ILE A 224 22.05 6.44 -6.19
C ILE A 224 22.16 7.94 -6.49
N GLN A 225 23.33 8.43 -6.90
CA GLN A 225 23.52 9.84 -7.27
C GLN A 225 22.72 10.27 -8.50
N SER A 226 22.42 9.33 -9.40
CA SER A 226 21.64 9.60 -10.62
C SER A 226 20.12 9.56 -10.40
N GLN A 227 19.64 9.33 -9.16
CA GLN A 227 18.22 9.39 -8.88
C GLN A 227 17.72 10.85 -8.95
N PRO A 228 16.42 11.08 -9.25
CA PRO A 228 15.91 12.44 -9.36
C PRO A 228 16.09 13.28 -8.08
N PRO A 229 16.21 14.61 -8.15
CA PRO A 229 16.27 15.45 -6.97
C PRO A 229 15.08 15.21 -6.03
N GLY A 230 15.34 14.97 -4.74
CA GLY A 230 14.29 14.71 -3.74
C GLY A 230 13.79 13.26 -3.66
N SER A 231 14.25 12.37 -4.55
CA SER A 231 13.98 10.91 -4.49
C SER A 231 14.71 10.23 -3.32
N VAL A 232 15.86 10.80 -2.93
CA VAL A 232 16.61 10.45 -1.72
C VAL A 232 16.72 11.70 -0.87
N MET A 233 16.06 11.70 0.28
CA MET A 233 16.13 12.81 1.23
C MET A 233 17.49 12.76 1.94
N VAL A 234 18.38 13.70 1.61
CA VAL A 234 19.63 13.90 2.35
C VAL A 234 19.32 14.83 3.52
N ASN A 235 19.56 14.37 4.75
CA ASN A 235 19.45 15.20 5.97
C ASN A 235 20.45 16.35 5.95
#